data_AF-A0A965Q3W1-F1
#
_entry.id   AF-A0A965Q3W1-F1
#
_cell.length_a   1.000
_cell.length_b   1.000
_cell.length_c   1.000
_cell.angle_alpha   90.00
_cell.angle_beta   90.00
_cell.angle_gamma   90.00
#
_symmetry.space_group_name_H-M   'P 1'
#
loop_
_entity.id
_entity.type
_entity.pdbx_description
1 polymer ?
#
loop_
_entity_poly.entity_id
_entity_poly.type
_entity_poly.pdbx_seq_one_letter_code
_entity_poly.pdbx_strand_id
1 'polypeptide(L)'
;MPSAFYGVVTTRIFCRTGCPSRRPNPENVLYFSNINEPKKIGFRACKRCRPDLPSPALEEFQRQMTEDFVQLAISSPEKTIRQLAEELAVSRRQLERITVIVSGLTPRKLARREQSKL
;
A
#
# COMPACT_ATOMS: atom_id res chain seq x y z
N MET A 1 -5.04 24.95 -5.54
CA MET A 1 -4.49 23.58 -5.62
C MET A 1 -4.61 22.98 -4.21
N PRO A 2 -5.43 21.96 -3.96
CA PRO A 2 -5.55 21.39 -2.62
C PRO A 2 -4.19 20.84 -2.17
N SER A 3 -3.71 21.29 -1.02
CA SER A 3 -2.45 20.88 -0.40
C SER A 3 -2.38 19.35 -0.30
N ALA A 4 -1.30 18.72 -0.76
CA ALA A 4 -1.19 17.26 -0.79
C ALA A 4 -1.18 16.62 0.62
N PHE A 5 -0.86 17.43 1.65
CA PHE A 5 -0.73 16.97 3.02
C PHE A 5 -1.49 17.87 4.00
N TYR A 6 -1.94 17.28 5.11
CA TYR A 6 -2.47 18.00 6.26
C TYR A 6 -1.95 17.37 7.56
N GLY A 7 -1.86 18.15 8.63
CA GLY A 7 -1.49 17.69 9.96
C GLY A 7 -2.51 18.06 11.01
N VAL A 8 -2.63 17.21 12.02
CA VAL A 8 -3.56 17.39 13.14
C VAL A 8 -2.76 17.81 14.38
N VAL A 9 -2.96 19.05 14.83
CA VAL A 9 -2.17 19.69 15.89
C VAL A 9 -2.18 18.88 17.18
N THR A 10 -3.34 18.37 17.59
CA THR A 10 -3.52 17.61 18.83
C THR A 10 -2.75 16.30 18.87
N THR A 11 -2.55 15.65 17.73
CA THR A 11 -1.83 14.37 17.64
C THR A 11 -0.39 14.51 17.15
N ARG A 12 -0.06 15.67 16.59
CA ARG A 12 1.19 15.91 15.84
C ARG A 12 1.41 14.83 14.76
N ILE A 13 0.36 14.43 14.07
CA ILE A 13 0.41 13.48 12.95
C ILE A 13 0.06 14.20 11.66
N PHE A 14 0.84 14.00 10.60
CA PHE A 14 0.51 14.47 9.26
C PHE A 14 0.16 13.32 8.31
N CYS A 15 -0.74 13.60 7.38
CA CYS A 15 -1.45 12.67 6.50
C CYS A 15 -1.46 13.20 5.06
N ARG A 16 -1.78 12.32 4.09
CA ARG A 16 -2.17 12.73 2.72
C ARG A 16 -3.64 13.14 2.68
N THR A 17 -4.01 13.95 1.69
CA THR A 17 -5.40 14.11 1.28
C THR A 17 -5.99 12.73 0.92
N GLY A 18 -7.18 12.42 1.43
CA GLY A 18 -7.81 11.10 1.27
C GLY A 18 -7.39 10.02 2.27
N CYS A 19 -6.62 10.35 3.31
CA CYS A 19 -6.28 9.39 4.38
C CYS A 19 -7.55 8.76 5.01
N PRO A 20 -7.62 7.42 5.17
CA PRO A 20 -8.77 6.72 5.77
C PRO A 20 -8.81 6.82 7.30
N SER A 21 -7.96 7.65 7.93
CA SER A 21 -8.07 7.93 9.36
C SER A 21 -9.37 8.68 9.66
N ARG A 22 -9.82 8.62 10.93
CA ARG A 22 -10.95 9.42 11.40
C ARG A 22 -10.71 10.89 11.04
N ARG A 23 -11.73 11.55 10.48
CA ARG A 23 -11.65 12.97 10.12
C ARG A 23 -11.38 13.80 11.39
N PRO A 24 -10.35 14.65 11.40
CA PRO A 24 -10.07 15.54 12.52
C PRO A 24 -11.07 16.70 12.56
N ASN A 25 -11.16 17.37 13.71
CA ASN A 25 -11.86 18.65 13.80
C ASN A 25 -11.14 19.70 12.94
N PRO A 26 -11.84 20.49 12.10
CA PRO A 26 -11.22 21.46 11.20
C PRO A 26 -10.31 22.48 11.90
N GLU A 27 -10.66 22.88 13.13
CA GLU A 27 -9.88 23.81 13.96
C GLU A 27 -8.45 23.32 14.28
N ASN A 28 -8.24 22.01 14.25
CA ASN A 28 -6.96 21.37 14.60
C ASN A 28 -6.15 21.00 13.36
N VAL A 29 -6.55 21.43 12.16
CA VAL A 29 -5.93 21.04 10.89
C VAL A 29 -5.01 22.15 10.38
N LEU A 30 -3.77 21.78 10.07
CA LEU A 30 -2.82 22.58 9.31
C LEU A 30 -2.59 21.94 7.95
N TYR A 31 -2.54 22.73 6.88
CA TYR A 31 -2.28 22.23 5.53
C TYR A 31 -0.83 22.50 5.13
N PHE A 32 -0.22 21.55 4.42
CA PHE A 32 1.18 21.62 4.00
C PHE A 32 1.32 21.33 2.51
N SER A 33 2.17 22.11 1.84
CA SER A 33 2.40 21.99 0.40
C SER A 33 3.43 20.92 0.07
N ASN A 34 4.31 20.59 1.02
CA ASN A 34 5.29 19.51 0.87
C ASN A 34 5.40 18.65 2.13
N ILE A 35 6.07 17.49 1.97
CA ILE A 35 6.24 16.50 3.03
C ILE A 35 7.22 16.92 4.14
N ASN A 36 8.11 17.89 3.86
CA ASN A 36 9.19 18.27 4.76
C ASN A 36 8.74 19.33 5.77
N GLU A 37 7.82 20.23 5.38
CA GLU A 37 7.19 21.22 6.25
C GLU A 37 6.68 20.63 7.58
N PRO A 38 5.80 19.62 7.60
CA PRO A 38 5.28 19.07 8.85
C PRO A 38 6.38 18.43 9.72
N LYS A 39 7.38 17.81 9.10
CA LYS A 39 8.51 17.20 9.84
C LYS A 39 9.33 18.25 10.58
N LYS A 40 9.59 19.41 9.94
CA LYS A 40 10.37 20.51 10.55
C LYS A 40 9.69 21.09 11.80
N ILE A 41 8.36 21.06 11.85
CA ILE A 41 7.58 21.52 13.00
C ILE A 41 7.19 20.38 13.96
N GLY A 42 7.85 19.21 13.86
CA GLY A 42 7.74 18.12 14.83
C GLY A 42 6.54 17.19 14.63
N PHE A 43 5.92 17.15 13.45
CA PHE A 43 4.87 16.18 13.15
C PHE A 43 5.47 14.85 12.68
N ARG A 44 4.82 13.75 13.09
CA ARG A 44 5.16 12.38 12.67
C ARG A 44 4.27 11.95 11.50
N ALA A 45 4.80 11.11 10.62
CA ALA A 45 4.06 10.58 9.49
C ALA A 45 2.97 9.59 9.95
N CYS A 46 1.79 9.69 9.34
CA CYS A 46 0.69 8.77 9.61
C CYS A 46 1.02 7.35 9.16
N LYS A 47 0.88 6.37 10.05
CA LYS A 47 1.15 4.96 9.73
C LYS A 47 0.09 4.30 8.83
N ARG A 48 -1.09 4.94 8.67
CA ARG A 48 -2.19 4.43 7.82
C ARG A 48 -2.00 4.81 6.36
N CYS A 49 -1.87 6.10 6.06
CA CYS A 49 -1.65 6.56 4.69
C CYS A 49 -0.17 6.63 4.29
N ARG A 50 0.77 6.36 5.22
CA ARG A 50 2.22 6.33 5.02
C ARG A 50 2.71 7.45 4.10
N PRO A 51 2.46 8.73 4.46
CA PRO A 51 2.81 9.84 3.58
C PRO A 51 4.31 9.92 3.32
N ASP A 52 5.12 9.39 4.25
CA ASP A 52 6.57 9.22 4.26
C ASP A 52 7.12 8.25 3.23
N LEU A 53 6.33 7.28 2.76
CA LEU A 53 6.75 6.38 1.68
C LEU A 53 6.45 7.03 0.32
N PRO A 54 7.43 7.23 -0.56
CA PRO A 54 7.15 7.72 -1.90
C PRO A 54 6.15 6.78 -2.60
N SER A 55 5.15 7.34 -3.30
CA SER A 55 4.21 6.54 -4.11
C SER A 55 4.94 5.55 -5.03
N PRO A 56 6.02 5.97 -5.72
CA PRO A 56 6.80 5.04 -6.56
C PRO A 56 7.38 3.85 -5.81
N ALA A 57 7.86 4.00 -4.57
CA ALA A 57 8.43 2.87 -3.81
C ALA A 57 7.35 1.87 -3.37
N LEU A 58 6.15 2.35 -3.04
CA LEU A 58 5.03 1.47 -2.72
C LEU A 58 4.53 0.73 -3.96
N GLU A 59 4.42 1.43 -5.09
CA GLU A 59 4.02 0.86 -6.38
C GLU A 59 5.03 -0.20 -6.85
N GLU A 60 6.33 0.09 -6.74
CA GLU A 60 7.40 -0.84 -7.08
C GLU A 60 7.35 -2.10 -6.20
N PHE A 61 7.23 -1.92 -4.88
CA PHE A 61 7.08 -3.04 -3.96
C PHE A 61 5.86 -3.92 -4.32
N GLN A 62 4.74 -3.31 -4.68
CA GLN A 62 3.53 -4.03 -5.07
C GLN A 62 3.73 -4.81 -6.38
N ARG A 63 4.42 -4.21 -7.36
CA ARG A 63 4.79 -4.87 -8.62
C ARG A 63 5.69 -6.07 -8.38
N GLN A 64 6.80 -5.88 -7.66
CA GLN A 64 7.74 -6.94 -7.31
C GLN A 64 7.04 -8.09 -6.59
N MET A 65 6.23 -7.80 -5.57
CA MET A 65 5.46 -8.81 -4.83
C MET A 65 4.49 -9.59 -5.74
N THR A 66 3.92 -8.94 -6.76
CA THR A 66 3.03 -9.58 -7.73
C THR A 66 3.82 -10.48 -8.69
N GLU A 67 4.99 -10.05 -9.12
CA GLU A 67 5.89 -10.84 -9.97
C GLU A 67 6.42 -12.08 -9.24
N ASP A 68 6.89 -11.91 -8.00
CA ASP A 68 7.34 -13.01 -7.13
C ASP A 68 6.22 -14.05 -6.92
N PHE A 69 4.98 -13.58 -6.69
CA PHE A 69 3.81 -14.44 -6.62
C PHE A 69 3.56 -15.22 -7.92
N VAL A 70 3.65 -14.57 -9.07
CA VAL A 70 3.44 -15.24 -10.37
C VAL A 70 4.51 -16.31 -10.60
N GLN A 71 5.78 -16.00 -10.35
CA GLN A 71 6.88 -16.95 -10.50
C GLN A 71 6.70 -18.17 -9.59
N LEU A 72 6.35 -17.93 -8.32
CA LEU A 72 6.14 -19.01 -7.36
C LEU A 72 4.90 -19.86 -7.71
N ALA A 73 3.83 -19.24 -8.21
CA ALA A 73 2.63 -19.95 -8.65
C ALA A 73 2.87 -20.81 -9.89
N ILE A 74 3.78 -20.40 -10.78
CA ILE A 74 4.19 -21.21 -11.94
C ILE A 74 5.07 -22.38 -11.51
N SER A 75 6.03 -22.16 -10.60
CA SER A 75 6.97 -23.19 -10.16
C SER A 75 6.35 -24.24 -9.23
N SER A 76 5.28 -23.90 -8.52
CA SER A 76 4.60 -24.77 -7.55
C SER A 76 3.07 -24.80 -7.79
N PRO A 77 2.59 -25.35 -8.92
CA PRO A 77 1.16 -25.29 -9.31
C PRO A 77 0.22 -26.05 -8.36
N GLU A 78 0.74 -27.01 -7.61
CA GLU A 78 0.01 -27.78 -6.60
C GLU A 78 -0.24 -27.02 -5.28
N LYS A 79 0.52 -25.94 -5.02
CA LYS A 79 0.36 -25.15 -3.80
C LYS A 79 -0.91 -24.30 -3.84
N THR A 80 -1.60 -24.26 -2.70
CA THR A 80 -2.73 -23.36 -2.51
C THR A 80 -2.28 -21.91 -2.41
N ILE A 81 -3.17 -20.96 -2.73
CA ILE A 81 -2.92 -19.52 -2.55
C ILE A 81 -2.49 -19.17 -1.11
N ARG A 82 -2.95 -19.95 -0.11
CA ARG A 82 -2.53 -19.76 1.28
C ARG A 82 -1.05 -20.08 1.47
N GLN A 83 -0.60 -21.22 0.96
CA GLN A 83 0.81 -21.64 1.06
C GLN A 83 1.73 -20.67 0.30
N LEU A 84 1.33 -20.24 -0.90
CA LEU A 84 2.08 -19.24 -1.66
C LEU A 84 2.20 -17.90 -0.91
N ALA A 85 1.13 -17.46 -0.24
CA ALA A 85 1.17 -16.24 0.57
C ALA A 85 2.09 -16.38 1.79
N GLU A 86 2.04 -17.53 2.48
CA GLU A 86 2.90 -17.85 3.63
C GLU A 86 4.39 -17.85 3.22
N GLU A 87 4.72 -18.40 2.06
CA GLU A 87 6.08 -18.45 1.51
C GLU A 87 6.62 -17.07 1.13
N LEU A 88 5.74 -16.18 0.65
CA LEU A 88 6.06 -14.76 0.39
C LEU A 88 6.02 -13.89 1.67
N ALA A 89 5.87 -14.49 2.84
CA ALA A 89 5.75 -13.79 4.14
C ALA A 89 4.66 -12.71 4.17
N VAL A 90 3.54 -12.93 3.46
CA VAL A 90 2.38 -12.02 3.43
C VAL A 90 1.10 -12.74 3.79
N SER A 91 0.17 -12.04 4.45
CA SER A 91 -1.17 -12.60 4.66
C SER A 91 -1.91 -12.77 3.33
N ARG A 92 -2.77 -13.79 3.23
CA ARG A 92 -3.66 -13.99 2.06
C ARG A 92 -4.43 -12.73 1.65
N ARG A 93 -4.96 -12.01 2.63
CA ARG A 93 -5.73 -10.77 2.39
C ARG A 93 -4.86 -9.68 1.76
N GLN A 94 -3.61 -9.56 2.22
CA GLN A 94 -2.69 -8.58 1.68
C GLN A 94 -2.24 -8.96 0.26
N LEU A 95 -1.98 -10.24 0.01
CA LEU A 95 -1.70 -10.75 -1.33
C LEU A 95 -2.88 -10.46 -2.28
N GLU A 96 -4.11 -10.80 -1.88
CA GLU A 96 -5.32 -10.49 -2.66
C GLU A 96 -5.45 -9.01 -2.98
N ARG A 97 -5.14 -8.14 -2.02
CA ARG A 97 -5.17 -6.69 -2.22
C ARG A 97 -4.12 -6.23 -3.24
N ILE A 98 -2.88 -6.70 -3.09
CA ILE A 98 -1.76 -6.28 -3.93
C ILE A 98 -1.96 -6.75 -5.37
N THR A 99 -2.31 -8.02 -5.60
CA THR A 99 -2.50 -8.53 -6.96
C THR A 99 -3.64 -7.82 -7.68
N VAL A 100 -4.73 -7.48 -6.98
CA VAL A 100 -5.83 -6.71 -7.58
C VAL A 100 -5.40 -5.29 -7.93
N ILE A 101 -4.64 -4.62 -7.06
CA ILE A 101 -4.11 -3.27 -7.33
C ILE A 101 -3.23 -3.27 -8.59
N VAL A 102 -2.34 -4.26 -8.72
CA VAL A 102 -1.32 -4.28 -9.79
C VAL A 102 -1.86 -4.85 -11.10
N SER A 103 -2.62 -5.94 -11.04
CA SER A 103 -3.03 -6.72 -12.23
C SER A 103 -4.52 -6.66 -12.55
N GLY A 104 -5.34 -6.11 -11.65
CA GLY A 104 -6.81 -6.16 -11.74
C GLY A 104 -7.42 -7.54 -11.44
N LEU A 105 -6.61 -8.55 -11.11
CA LEU A 105 -7.05 -9.93 -10.91
C LEU A 105 -6.82 -10.40 -9.46
N THR A 106 -7.69 -11.30 -9.00
CA THR A 106 -7.47 -12.03 -7.75
C THR A 106 -6.31 -13.01 -7.91
N PRO A 107 -5.59 -13.39 -6.83
CA PRO A 107 -4.43 -14.27 -6.92
C PRO A 107 -4.74 -15.58 -7.64
N ARG A 108 -5.92 -16.16 -7.39
CA ARG A 108 -6.37 -17.40 -8.05
C ARG A 108 -6.59 -17.23 -9.56
N LYS A 109 -7.18 -16.11 -10.00
CA LYS A 109 -7.37 -15.83 -11.43
C LYS A 109 -6.04 -15.53 -12.10
N LEU A 110 -5.17 -14.78 -11.43
CA LEU A 110 -3.84 -14.44 -11.92
C LEU A 110 -2.98 -15.69 -12.11
N ALA A 111 -2.85 -16.53 -11.07
CA ALA A 111 -2.11 -17.79 -11.15
C ALA A 111 -2.61 -18.69 -12.29
N ARG A 112 -3.93 -18.91 -12.38
CA ARG A 112 -4.52 -19.72 -13.46
C ARG A 112 -4.21 -19.16 -14.85
N ARG A 113 -4.25 -17.83 -15.01
CA ARG A 113 -3.97 -17.15 -16.29
C ARG A 113 -2.51 -17.34 -16.71
N GLU A 114 -1.58 -17.20 -15.78
CA GLU A 114 -0.15 -17.34 -16.08
C GLU A 114 0.25 -18.81 -16.29
N GLN A 115 -0.33 -19.74 -15.53
CA GLN A 115 -0.14 -21.18 -15.73
C GLN A 115 -0.68 -21.67 -17.07
N SER A 116 -1.77 -21.09 -17.60
CA SER A 116 -2.34 -21.48 -18.90
C SER A 116 -1.59 -20.95 -20.12
N LYS A 117 -0.57 -20.10 -19.92
CA LYS A 117 0.26 -19.56 -21.02
C LYS A 117 1.46 -20.45 -21.35
N LEU A 118 1.71 -21.48 -20.53
CA LEU A 118 2.69 -22.55 -20.75
C LEU A 118 2.03 -23.69 -21.53
#